data_AF-A0A3G8ZJX1-F1
#
_entry.id   AF-A0A3G8ZJX1-F1
#
_cell.length_a   1.000
_cell.length_b   1.000
_cell.length_c   1.000
_cell.angle_alpha   90.00
_cell.angle_beta   90.00
_cell.angle_gamma   90.00
#
_symmetry.space_group_name_H-M   'P 1'
#
loop_
_entity.id
_entity.type
_entity.pdbx_description
1 polymer ?
#
loop_
_entity_poly.entity_id
_entity_poly.type
_entity_poly.pdbx_seq_one_letter_code
_entity_poly.pdbx_strand_id
1 'polypeptide(L)' 'MAAATAALLVLVLLLLRLDTLRDRVGWTPMRALRALAPYSAAVPVIVIAVLLTPWWMVLILIAGPALAIAAMALAD' A
#
# COMPACT_ATOMS: atom_id res chain seq x y z
N MET A 1 11.36 -1.38 -7.57
CA MET A 1 10.73 -2.37 -8.45
C MET A 1 9.43 -2.90 -7.84
N ALA A 2 9.46 -3.59 -6.68
CA ALA A 2 8.26 -4.20 -6.06
C ALA A 2 7.07 -3.25 -5.84
N ALA A 3 7.31 -2.01 -5.40
CA ALA A 3 6.26 -1.02 -5.18
C ALA A 3 5.55 -0.60 -6.49
N ALA A 4 6.30 -0.49 -7.59
CA ALA A 4 5.74 -0.16 -8.89
C ALA A 4 4.88 -1.30 -9.44
N THR A 5 5.31 -2.56 -9.26
CA THR A 5 4.53 -3.74 -9.62
C THR A 5 3.26 -3.87 -8.78
N ALA A 6 3.33 -3.60 -7.48
CA ALA A 6 2.16 -3.60 -6.60
C ALA A 6 1.14 -2.52 -7.00
N ALA A 7 1.61 -1.30 -7.30
CA ALA A 7 0.75 -0.22 -7.79
C ALA A 7 0.07 -0.59 -9.12
N LEU A 8 0.80 -1.23 -10.03
CA LEU A 8 0.26 -1.70 -11.30
C LEU A 8 -0.83 -2.77 -11.10
N LEU A 9 -0.62 -3.74 -10.22
CA LEU A 9 -1.61 -4.78 -9.92
C LEU A 9 -2.89 -4.19 -9.31
N VAL A 10 -2.76 -3.24 -8.39
CA VAL A 10 -3.92 -2.54 -7.81
C VAL A 10 -4.68 -1.77 -8.88
N LEU A 11 -3.99 -1.08 -9.80
CA LEU A 11 -4.61 -0.37 -10.91
C LEU A 11 -5.38 -1.34 -11.83
N VAL A 12 -4.79 -2.48 -12.18
CA VAL A 12 -5.43 -3.51 -13.01
C VAL A 12 -6.69 -4.06 -12.34
N LEU A 13 -6.64 -4.36 -11.04
CA LEU A 13 -7.81 -4.84 -10.29
C LEU A 13 -8.94 -3.80 -10.24
N LEU A 14 -8.61 -2.52 -10.11
CA LEU A 14 -9.60 -1.44 -10.17
C LEU A 14 -10.23 -1.33 -11.56
N LEU A 15 -9.44 -1.42 -12.62
CA LEU A 15 -9.93 -1.37 -14.00
C LEU A 15 -10.84 -2.57 -14.30
N LEU A 16 -10.45 -3.78 -13.92
CA LEU A 16 -11.27 -4.98 -14.07
C LEU A 16 -12.60 -4.84 -13.33
N ARG A 17 -12.56 -4.31 -12.10
CA ARG A 17 -13.77 -4.10 -11.30
C ARG A 17 -14.68 -3.04 -11.93
N LEU A 18 -14.10 -1.98 -12.51
CA LEU A 18 -14.86 -0.96 -13.24
C LEU A 18 -15.53 -1.55 -14.48
N ASP A 19 -14.82 -2.39 -15.23
CA ASP A 19 -15.34 -3.08 -16.43
C ASP A 19 -16.50 -4.02 -16.06
N THR A 20 -16.34 -4.81 -15.00
CA THR A 20 -17.40 -5.69 -14.48
C THR A 20 -18.64 -4.90 -14.00
N LEU A 21 -18.45 -3.67 -13.52
CA LEU A 21 -19.56 -2.80 -13.12
C LEU A 21 -20.24 -2.17 -14.33
N ARG A 22 -19.50 -1.86 -15.39
CA ARG A 22 -20.00 -1.28 -16.65
C ARG A 22 -21.01 -2.19 -17.34
N ASP A 23 -20.80 -3.50 -17.28
CA ASP A 23 -21.70 -4.48 -17.91
C ASP A 23 -23.03 -4.70 -17.17
N ARG A 24 -23.24 -4.04 -16.01
CA ARG A 24 -24.48 -4.18 -15.25
C ARG A 24 -25.60 -3.29 -15.82
N VAL A 25 -26.77 -3.87 -16.02
CA VAL A 25 -27.99 -3.16 -16.44
C VAL A 25 -28.34 -2.06 -15.42
N GLY A 26 -28.47 -0.81 -15.89
CA GLY A 26 -28.71 0.36 -15.03
C GLY A 26 -27.44 1.05 -14.50
N TRP A 27 -26.32 0.86 -15.19
CA TRP A 27 -25.06 1.56 -14.92
C TRP A 27 -25.22 3.07 -15.04
N THR A 28 -24.77 3.78 -14.00
CA THR A 28 -24.64 5.25 -14.01
C THR A 28 -23.29 5.61 -13.38
N PRO A 29 -22.63 6.69 -13.84
CA PRO A 29 -21.32 7.11 -13.31
C PRO A 29 -21.37 7.38 -11.80
N MET A 30 -22.52 7.82 -11.29
CA MET A 30 -22.75 8.10 -9.86
C MET A 30 -22.83 6.82 -9.01
N ARG A 31 -23.36 5.71 -9.55
CA ARG A 31 -23.33 4.40 -8.89
C ARG A 31 -21.94 3.78 -8.92
N ALA A 32 -21.21 3.95 -10.02
CA ALA A 32 -19.81 3.54 -10.09
C ALA A 32 -18.96 4.27 -9.05
N LEU A 33 -19.14 5.59 -8.90
CA LEU A 33 -18.44 6.38 -7.88
C LEU A 33 -18.73 5.88 -6.45
N ARG A 34 -19.98 5.55 -6.12
CA ARG A 34 -20.33 4.97 -4.81
C ARG A 34 -19.74 3.58 -4.60
N ALA A 35 -19.71 2.75 -5.64
CA ALA A 35 -19.10 1.42 -5.56
C ALA A 35 -17.56 1.48 -5.44
N LEU A 36 -16.95 2.54 -5.97
CA LEU A 36 -15.53 2.84 -5.83
C LEU A 36 -15.16 3.67 -4.59
N ALA A 37 -16.13 4.26 -3.89
CA ALA A 37 -15.90 5.02 -2.66
C ALA A 37 -15.10 4.26 -1.58
N PRO A 38 -15.30 2.96 -1.31
CA PRO A 38 -14.41 2.25 -0.37
C PRO A 38 -12.98 2.09 -0.90
N TYR A 39 -12.81 2.06 -2.22
CA TYR A 39 -11.49 1.96 -2.86
C TYR A 39 -10.71 3.28 -2.80
N SER A 40 -11.38 4.42 -2.76
CA SER A 40 -10.70 5.72 -2.64
C SER A 40 -9.96 5.87 -1.31
N ALA A 41 -10.40 5.19 -0.25
CA ALA A 41 -9.67 5.11 1.02
C ALA A 41 -8.65 3.97 1.05
N ALA A 42 -8.96 2.82 0.44
CA ALA A 42 -8.07 1.66 0.44
C ALA A 42 -6.78 1.91 -0.38
N VAL A 43 -6.87 2.60 -1.52
CA VAL A 43 -5.72 2.92 -2.38
C VAL A 43 -4.64 3.74 -1.67
N PRO A 44 -4.93 4.90 -1.06
CA PRO A 44 -3.91 5.68 -0.35
C PRO A 44 -3.33 4.90 0.84
N VAL A 45 -4.13 4.11 1.56
CA VAL A 45 -3.62 3.26 2.66
C VAL A 45 -2.64 2.22 2.14
N ILE A 46 -2.95 1.52 1.04
CA ILE A 46 -2.06 0.52 0.43
C ILE A 46 -0.79 1.20 -0.09
N VAL A 47 -0.90 2.36 -0.71
CA VAL A 47 0.26 3.14 -1.21
C VAL A 47 1.17 3.55 -0.04
N ILE A 48 0.61 4.09 1.05
CA ILE A 48 1.36 4.47 2.24
C ILE A 48 2.03 3.26 2.88
N ALA A 49 1.31 2.14 3.02
CA ALA A 49 1.86 0.90 3.57
C ALA A 49 3.04 0.39 2.74
N VAL A 50 2.91 0.35 1.41
CA VAL A 50 3.98 -0.06 0.49
C VAL A 50 5.18 0.88 0.55
N LEU A 51 4.94 2.19 0.61
CA LEU A 51 6.01 3.19 0.77
C LEU A 51 6.75 3.06 2.10
N LEU A 52 6.04 2.78 3.18
CA LEU A 52 6.62 2.62 4.52
C LEU A 52 7.36 1.29 4.69
N THR A 53 6.91 0.21 4.03
CA THR A 53 7.51 -1.13 4.12
C THR A 53 9.05 -1.15 4.07
N PRO A 54 9.74 -0.49 3.11
CA PRO A 54 11.20 -0.45 3.07
C PRO A 54 11.83 0.34 4.23
N TRP A 55 11.19 1.40 4.72
CA TRP A 55 11.72 2.22 5.81
C TRP A 55 11.75 1.48 7.15
N TRP A 56 10.75 0.65 7.44
CA TRP A 56 10.74 -0.19 8.64
C TRP A 56 11.90 -1.20 8.64
N MET A 57 12.22 -1.79 7.49
CA MET A 57 13.38 -2.68 7.37
C MET A 57 14.70 -1.96 7.63
N VAL A 58 14.89 -0.75 7.08
CA VAL A 58 16.09 0.05 7.31
C VAL A 58 16.24 0.41 8.79
N LEU A 59 15.15 0.81 9.45
CA LEU A 59 15.14 1.11 10.88
C LEU A 59 15.54 -0.11 11.72
N ILE A 60 15.01 -1.30 11.42
CA ILE A 60 15.40 -2.53 12.12
C ILE A 60 16.88 -2.85 11.91
N LEU A 61 17.37 -2.70 10.67
CA LEU A 61 18.74 -3.01 10.31
C LEU A 61 19.75 -2.08 11.00
N ILE A 62 19.38 -0.83 11.28
CA ILE A 62 20.23 0.16 11.96
C ILE A 62 20.07 0.06 13.49
N ALA A 63 18.84 -0.13 13.97
CA ALA A 63 18.54 -0.19 15.40
C ALA A 63 19.23 -1.38 16.08
N GLY A 64 19.28 -2.55 15.42
CA GLY A 64 19.97 -3.73 15.97
C GLY A 64 21.44 -3.46 16.32
N PRO A 65 22.28 -3.05 15.35
CA PRO A 65 23.67 -2.66 15.60
C PRO A 65 23.82 -1.51 16.58
N ALA A 66 22.97 -0.48 16.50
CA ALA A 66 23.03 0.66 17.41
C ALA A 66 22.76 0.26 18.87
N LEU A 67 21.79 -0.62 19.10
CA LEU A 67 21.48 -1.17 20.42
C LEU A 67 22.62 -2.05 20.95
N ALA A 68 23.26 -2.84 20.09
CA ALA A 68 24.41 -3.65 20.48
C ALA A 68 25.61 -2.79 20.90
N ILE A 69 25.91 -1.73 20.13
CA ILE A 69 26.97 -0.77 20.47
C ILE A 69 26.65 -0.05 21.78
N ALA A 70 25.41 0.41 21.96
CA ALA A 70 24.99 1.06 23.21
C ALA A 70 25.10 0.12 24.42
N ALA A 71 24.76 -1.16 24.25
CA ALA A 71 24.89 -2.17 25.31
C ALA A 71 26.36 -2.44 25.67
N MET A 72 27.26 -2.53 24.69
CA MET A 72 28.70 -2.67 24.95
C MET A 72 29.27 -1.43 25.64
N ALA A 73 28.90 -0.23 25.21
CA ALA A 73 29.34 1.02 25.81
C ALA A 73 28.82 1.24 27.24
N LEU A 74 27.74 0.58 27.65
CA LEU A 74 27.24 0.57 29.03
C LEU A 74 27.86 -0.54 29.90
N ALA A 75 28.51 -1.52 29.26
CA ALA A 75 29.14 -2.65 29.94
C ALA A 75 30.64 -2.42 30.22
N ASP A 76 31.27 -1.49 29.50
CA ASP A 76 32.57 -0.88 29.82
C ASP A 76 32.42 0.24 30.86
#